data_AF-A0A8J3HX39-F1
#
_entry.id   AF-A0A8J3HX39-F1
#
_cell.length_a   1.000
_cell.length_b   1.000
_cell.length_c   1.000
_cell.angle_alpha   90.00
_cell.angle_beta   90.00
_cell.angle_gamma   90.00
#
_symmetry.space_group_name_H-M   'P 1'
#
loop_
_entity.id
_entity.type
_entity.pdbx_description
1 polymer ?
#
loop_
_entity_poly.entity_id
_entity_poly.type
_entity_poly.pdbx_seq_one_letter_code
_entity_poly.pdbx_strand_id
1 'polypeptide(L)'
;MAKVEPDRLICLYYLDDTLNKDQNQQMQALENLAPNIRAIDFNKLDWSEYDFEFDTNRLTSDLDSDKKMRMTEYLKLPNIDKRMGFRLDMMRILMLLKAGDGFIESKKIKPEEISNSKSVIYFDFDAKIEGKIGELNAPLGILASRTKDVVHSSKYKIVLLLLIVLVIL
;
A
#
# COMPACT_ATOMS: atom_id res chain seq x y z
N MET A 1 15.28 3.16 8.49
CA MET A 1 14.00 3.56 9.10
C MET A 1 13.78 2.94 10.47
N ALA A 2 13.57 1.62 10.61
CA ALA A 2 13.17 1.01 11.89
C ALA A 2 14.08 1.28 13.10
N LYS A 3 15.40 1.37 12.89
CA LYS A 3 16.35 1.76 13.94
C LYS A 3 16.29 3.25 14.31
N VAL A 4 15.91 4.10 13.37
CA VAL A 4 15.85 5.57 13.52
C VAL A 4 14.51 5.98 14.16
N GLU A 5 13.45 5.24 13.85
CA GLU A 5 12.08 5.44 14.33
C GLU A 5 11.60 4.27 15.21
N PRO A 6 12.29 3.95 16.34
CA PRO A 6 11.95 2.79 17.16
C PRO A 6 10.53 2.88 17.77
N ASP A 7 10.02 4.10 17.94
CA ASP A 7 8.75 4.40 18.60
C ASP A 7 7.57 4.49 17.61
N ARG A 8 7.81 4.31 16.31
CA ARG A 8 6.76 4.37 15.27
C ARG A 8 6.53 3.01 14.65
N LEU A 9 5.25 2.68 14.45
CA LEU A 9 4.87 1.54 13.62
C LEU A 9 5.31 1.78 12.18
N ILE A 10 5.94 0.77 11.59
CA ILE A 10 6.42 0.76 10.22
C ILE A 10 5.76 -0.41 9.52
N CYS A 11 5.04 -0.12 8.44
CA CYS A 11 4.50 -1.18 7.61
C CYS A 11 5.48 -1.59 6.50
N LEU A 12 5.57 -2.88 6.25
CA LEU A 12 6.08 -3.45 5.02
C LEU A 12 4.94 -4.18 4.32
N TYR A 13 4.40 -3.59 3.26
CA TYR A 13 3.39 -4.24 2.43
C TYR A 13 4.05 -5.13 1.38
N TYR A 14 3.49 -6.32 1.18
CA TYR A 14 3.94 -7.27 0.17
C TYR A 14 2.75 -8.01 -0.44
N LEU A 15 3.01 -8.78 -1.49
CA LEU A 15 2.03 -9.65 -2.12
C LEU A 15 2.44 -11.12 -1.88
N ASP A 16 1.63 -11.91 -1.19
CA ASP A 16 1.98 -13.31 -0.83
C ASP A 16 2.09 -14.25 -2.03
N ASP A 17 1.52 -13.88 -3.19
CA ASP A 17 1.77 -14.58 -4.47
C ASP A 17 3.26 -14.53 -4.90
N THR A 18 4.09 -13.76 -4.20
CA THR A 18 5.52 -13.62 -4.46
C THR A 18 6.43 -14.32 -3.43
N LEU A 19 5.91 -14.79 -2.28
CA LEU A 19 6.75 -15.33 -1.20
C LEU A 19 6.65 -16.86 -1.07
N ASN A 20 7.79 -17.52 -1.01
CA ASN A 20 7.88 -18.91 -0.61
C ASN A 20 7.89 -19.06 0.94
N LYS A 21 7.86 -20.31 1.42
CA LYS A 21 7.81 -20.62 2.86
C LYS A 21 8.98 -20.03 3.64
N ASP A 22 10.19 -20.06 3.07
CA ASP A 22 11.40 -19.56 3.73
C ASP A 22 11.37 -18.03 3.82
N GLN A 23 10.90 -17.35 2.78
CA GLN A 23 10.71 -15.90 2.78
C GLN A 23 9.65 -15.48 3.79
N ASN A 24 8.56 -16.23 3.91
CA ASN A 24 7.55 -15.99 4.95
C ASN A 24 8.13 -16.14 6.38
N GLN A 25 9.00 -17.13 6.61
CA GLN A 25 9.72 -17.26 7.88
C GLN A 25 10.69 -16.09 8.13
N GLN A 26 11.37 -15.60 7.09
CA GLN A 26 12.24 -14.42 7.18
C GLN A 26 11.45 -13.15 7.51
N MET A 27 10.24 -12.98 6.96
CA MET A 27 9.37 -11.85 7.32
C MET A 27 8.98 -11.89 8.79
N GLN A 28 8.64 -13.08 9.33
CA GLN A 28 8.38 -13.24 10.77
C GLN A 28 9.62 -12.97 11.62
N ALA A 29 10.79 -13.43 11.19
CA ALA A 29 12.04 -13.15 11.86
C ALA A 29 12.36 -11.65 11.88
N LEU A 30 12.03 -10.93 10.80
CA LEU A 30 12.18 -9.48 10.71
C LEU A 30 11.27 -8.74 11.71
N GLU A 31 10.00 -9.14 11.81
CA GLU A 31 9.06 -8.59 12.81
C GLU A 31 9.56 -8.83 14.24
N ASN A 32 10.17 -9.98 14.51
CA ASN A 32 10.74 -10.28 15.83
C ASN A 32 12.01 -9.45 16.13
N LEU A 33 12.84 -9.19 15.12
CA LEU A 33 14.09 -8.42 15.27
C LEU A 33 13.83 -6.93 15.45
N ALA A 34 12.77 -6.41 14.83
CA ALA A 34 12.36 -5.01 14.91
C ALA A 34 10.88 -4.93 15.30
N PRO A 35 10.56 -4.86 16.61
CA PRO A 35 9.18 -4.95 17.12
C PRO A 35 8.24 -3.84 16.67
N ASN A 36 8.75 -2.80 16.01
CA ASN A 36 7.99 -1.73 15.41
C ASN A 36 7.65 -1.96 13.93
N ILE A 37 8.17 -3.02 13.31
CA ILE A 37 7.84 -3.43 11.93
C ILE A 37 6.64 -4.38 11.94
N ARG A 38 5.70 -4.18 11.01
CA ARG A 38 4.65 -5.16 10.66
C ARG A 38 4.67 -5.43 9.16
N ALA A 39 4.73 -6.70 8.81
CA ALA A 39 4.62 -7.20 7.45
C ALA A 39 3.16 -7.52 7.16
N ILE A 40 2.57 -6.81 6.20
CA ILE A 40 1.16 -6.96 5.84
C ILE A 40 1.05 -7.45 4.41
N ASP A 41 0.38 -8.59 4.23
CA ASP A 41 0.03 -9.11 2.92
C ASP A 41 -1.16 -8.34 2.36
N PHE A 42 -0.92 -7.59 1.29
CA PHE A 42 -1.92 -6.79 0.61
C PHE A 42 -3.11 -7.64 0.14
N ASN A 43 -2.88 -8.89 -0.28
CA ASN A 43 -3.95 -9.77 -0.77
C ASN A 43 -4.89 -10.28 0.33
N LYS A 44 -4.49 -10.15 1.61
CA LYS A 44 -5.31 -10.55 2.76
C LYS A 44 -6.18 -9.42 3.31
N LEU A 45 -6.05 -8.22 2.77
CA LEU A 45 -6.90 -7.09 3.10
C LEU A 45 -8.16 -7.12 2.21
N ASP A 46 -9.29 -6.73 2.78
CA ASP A 46 -10.55 -6.49 2.13
C ASP A 46 -10.52 -5.12 1.44
N TRP A 47 -10.60 -5.16 0.11
CA TRP A 47 -10.60 -3.97 -0.74
C TRP A 47 -11.98 -3.64 -1.31
N SER A 48 -13.02 -4.37 -0.90
CA SER A 48 -14.37 -4.25 -1.48
C SER A 48 -14.95 -2.84 -1.35
N GLU A 49 -14.60 -2.08 -0.32
CA GLU A 49 -15.01 -0.68 -0.15
C GLU A 49 -14.46 0.27 -1.24
N TYR A 50 -13.39 -0.14 -1.93
CA TYR A 50 -12.76 0.59 -3.02
C TYR A 50 -13.03 -0.07 -4.39
N ASP A 51 -13.79 -1.17 -4.44
CA ASP A 51 -14.22 -1.73 -5.70
C ASP A 51 -15.15 -0.71 -6.38
N PHE A 52 -14.79 -0.33 -7.60
CA PHE A 52 -15.61 0.58 -8.37
C PHE A 52 -16.81 -0.19 -8.93
N GLU A 53 -18.02 0.20 -8.52
CA GLU A 53 -19.23 -0.14 -9.26
C GLU A 53 -19.20 0.61 -10.60
N PHE A 54 -18.58 0.01 -11.61
CA PHE A 54 -18.76 0.47 -12.97
C PHE A 54 -20.20 0.15 -13.40
N ASP A 55 -20.91 1.12 -13.96
CA ASP A 55 -22.14 0.87 -14.71
C ASP A 55 -21.78 0.06 -15.96
N THR A 56 -21.67 -1.25 -15.76
CA THR A 56 -21.29 -2.21 -16.78
C THR A 56 -22.30 -2.17 -17.92
N ASN A 57 -23.57 -1.84 -17.68
CA ASN A 57 -24.58 -1.75 -18.75
C ASN A 57 -24.20 -0.72 -19.82
N ARG A 58 -23.51 0.35 -19.43
CA ARG A 58 -23.09 1.43 -20.33
C ARG A 58 -21.80 1.14 -21.09
N LEU A 59 -20.93 0.28 -20.55
CA LEU A 59 -19.66 -0.13 -21.17
C LEU A 59 -19.75 -1.46 -21.95
N THR A 60 -20.80 -2.23 -21.71
CA THR A 60 -20.90 -3.63 -22.16
C THR A 60 -22.16 -3.92 -22.94
N SER A 61 -22.86 -2.90 -23.46
CA SER A 61 -24.10 -3.09 -24.25
C SER A 61 -23.98 -4.18 -25.31
N ASP A 62 -22.77 -4.35 -25.86
CA ASP A 62 -22.46 -5.24 -26.97
C ASP A 62 -21.80 -6.58 -26.55
N LEU A 63 -21.57 -6.79 -25.25
CA LEU A 63 -20.98 -8.03 -24.73
C LEU A 63 -22.07 -9.05 -24.35
N ASP A 64 -21.79 -10.33 -24.64
CA ASP A 64 -22.58 -11.44 -24.10
C ASP A 64 -22.47 -11.54 -22.57
N SER A 65 -23.41 -12.24 -21.94
CA SER A 65 -23.51 -12.37 -20.48
C SER A 65 -22.23 -12.94 -19.84
N ASP A 66 -21.54 -13.85 -20.51
CA ASP A 66 -20.34 -14.51 -19.98
C ASP A 66 -19.12 -13.58 -20.05
N LYS A 67 -19.05 -12.71 -21.05
CA LYS A 67 -18.04 -11.65 -21.16
C LYS A 67 -18.32 -10.51 -20.19
N LYS A 68 -19.59 -10.17 -19.96
CA LYS A 68 -20.00 -9.20 -18.93
C LYS A 68 -19.55 -9.67 -17.54
N MET A 69 -19.90 -10.91 -17.17
CA MET A 69 -19.52 -11.51 -15.89
C MET A 69 -17.99 -11.52 -15.69
N ARG A 70 -17.24 -11.97 -16.69
CA ARG A 70 -15.77 -11.95 -16.65
C ARG A 70 -15.22 -10.54 -16.51
N MET A 71 -15.77 -9.55 -17.24
CA MET A 71 -15.31 -8.18 -17.14
C MET A 71 -15.58 -7.58 -15.76
N THR A 72 -16.74 -7.85 -15.16
CA THR A 72 -17.03 -7.46 -13.77
C THR A 72 -16.03 -8.06 -12.79
N GLU A 73 -15.62 -9.31 -12.97
CA GLU A 73 -14.57 -9.92 -12.15
C GLU A 73 -13.20 -9.28 -12.38
N TYR A 74 -12.82 -8.97 -13.63
CA TYR A 74 -11.56 -8.27 -13.95
C TYR A 74 -11.48 -6.85 -13.38
N LEU A 75 -12.63 -6.20 -13.16
CA LEU A 75 -12.71 -4.85 -12.61
C LEU A 75 -12.56 -4.82 -11.09
N LYS A 76 -12.69 -5.97 -10.40
CA LYS A 76 -12.37 -6.07 -8.97
C LYS A 76 -10.89 -5.78 -8.77
N LEU A 77 -10.56 -4.97 -7.76
CA LEU A 77 -9.18 -4.59 -7.42
C LEU A 77 -8.17 -5.75 -7.36
N PRO A 78 -8.48 -6.94 -6.79
CA PRO A 78 -7.55 -8.08 -6.81
C PRO A 78 -7.21 -8.62 -8.22
N ASN A 79 -8.02 -8.30 -9.23
CA ASN A 79 -7.85 -8.74 -10.62
C ASN A 79 -7.36 -7.64 -11.55
N ILE A 80 -7.16 -6.42 -11.04
CA ILE A 80 -6.62 -5.31 -11.82
C ILE A 80 -5.20 -5.64 -12.29
N ASP A 81 -5.01 -5.43 -13.59
CA ASP A 81 -3.81 -5.59 -14.40
C ASP A 81 -2.51 -6.01 -13.68
N LYS A 82 -2.02 -7.22 -13.98
CA LYS A 82 -0.76 -7.76 -13.46
C LYS A 82 0.49 -7.00 -13.94
N ARG A 83 0.37 -5.98 -14.79
CA ARG A 83 1.49 -5.08 -15.13
C ARG A 83 2.01 -4.42 -13.84
N MET A 84 3.17 -4.89 -13.37
CA MET A 84 3.72 -4.56 -12.04
C MET A 84 3.72 -3.06 -11.71
N GLY A 85 4.05 -2.17 -12.66
CA GLY A 85 4.09 -0.73 -12.39
C GLY A 85 2.73 -0.15 -11.97
N PHE A 86 1.68 -0.44 -12.74
CA PHE A 86 0.34 0.05 -12.45
C PHE A 86 -0.24 -0.59 -11.19
N ARG A 87 -0.02 -1.90 -11.00
CA ARG A 87 -0.44 -2.63 -9.79
C ARG A 87 0.18 -2.01 -8.53
N LEU A 88 1.48 -1.71 -8.54
CA LEU A 88 2.16 -1.12 -7.39
C LEU A 88 1.68 0.31 -7.07
N ASP A 89 1.44 1.15 -8.09
CA ASP A 89 0.91 2.49 -7.88
C ASP A 89 -0.52 2.46 -7.32
N MET A 90 -1.36 1.55 -7.83
CA MET A 90 -2.72 1.32 -7.29
C MET A 90 -2.68 0.82 -5.85
N MET A 91 -1.84 -0.17 -5.55
CA MET A 91 -1.64 -0.65 -4.19
C MET A 91 -1.19 0.46 -3.25
N ARG A 92 -0.24 1.31 -3.69
CA ARG A 92 0.22 2.47 -2.91
C ARG A 92 -0.95 3.37 -2.54
N ILE A 93 -1.79 3.74 -3.52
CA ILE A 93 -2.95 4.61 -3.29
C ILE A 93 -3.94 3.95 -2.33
N LEU A 94 -4.32 2.70 -2.57
CA LEU A 94 -5.27 1.98 -1.71
C LEU A 94 -4.76 1.83 -0.27
N MET A 95 -3.46 1.60 -0.10
CA MET A 95 -2.85 1.53 1.22
C MET A 95 -2.82 2.87 1.92
N LEU A 96 -2.66 3.97 1.19
CA LEU A 96 -2.74 5.31 1.74
C LEU A 96 -4.16 5.70 2.15
N LEU A 97 -5.18 5.16 1.47
CA LEU A 97 -6.58 5.33 1.86
C LEU A 97 -6.94 4.51 3.10
N LYS A 98 -6.52 3.23 3.13
CA LYS A 98 -6.77 2.33 4.26
C LYS A 98 -5.92 2.70 5.49
N ALA A 99 -4.73 3.24 5.27
CA ALA A 99 -3.82 3.80 6.27
C ALA A 99 -3.69 2.94 7.54
N GLY A 100 -4.00 3.51 8.72
CA GLY A 100 -3.98 2.78 9.99
C GLY A 100 -4.88 1.55 10.05
N ASP A 101 -6.02 1.55 9.34
CA ASP A 101 -6.98 0.45 9.37
C ASP A 101 -6.40 -0.84 8.76
N GLY A 102 -5.44 -0.73 7.84
CA GLY A 102 -4.78 -1.90 7.27
C GLY A 102 -4.01 -2.73 8.30
N PHE A 103 -3.46 -2.07 9.34
CA PHE A 103 -2.78 -2.79 10.42
C PHE A 103 -3.76 -3.53 11.34
N ILE A 104 -4.91 -2.91 11.62
CA ILE A 104 -5.96 -3.49 12.46
C ILE A 104 -6.58 -4.69 11.74
N GLU A 105 -6.92 -4.52 10.46
CA GLU A 105 -7.57 -5.52 9.63
C GLU A 105 -6.69 -6.75 9.39
N SER A 106 -5.38 -6.53 9.18
CA SER A 106 -4.39 -7.62 9.11
C SER A 106 -4.14 -8.32 10.45
N LYS A 107 -4.76 -7.85 11.54
CA LYS A 107 -4.61 -8.36 12.92
C LYS A 107 -3.16 -8.29 13.42
N LYS A 108 -2.38 -7.37 12.86
CA LYS A 108 -0.97 -7.17 13.21
C LYS A 108 -0.78 -6.27 14.42
N ILE A 109 -1.79 -5.49 14.74
CA ILE A 109 -1.91 -4.69 15.97
C ILE A 109 -3.38 -4.66 16.39
N LYS A 110 -3.64 -4.28 17.64
CA LYS A 110 -4.98 -4.00 18.13
C LYS A 110 -5.38 -2.54 17.88
N PRO A 111 -6.69 -2.23 17.80
CA PRO A 111 -7.16 -0.86 17.61
C PRO A 111 -6.63 0.13 18.66
N GLU A 112 -6.40 -0.32 19.90
CA GLU A 112 -5.93 0.55 20.98
C GLU A 112 -4.45 0.93 20.85
N GLU A 113 -3.69 0.24 19.99
CA GLU A 113 -2.27 0.49 19.73
C GLU A 113 -2.03 1.57 18.66
N ILE A 114 -3.07 1.92 17.89
CA ILE A 114 -3.03 3.06 16.98
C ILE A 114 -3.52 4.30 17.73
N SER A 115 -2.70 5.36 17.72
CA SER A 115 -3.15 6.68 18.17
C SER A 115 -4.41 7.10 17.41
N ASN A 116 -5.25 7.97 18.00
CA ASN A 116 -6.50 8.46 17.38
C ASN A 116 -6.35 8.99 15.93
N SER A 117 -5.13 9.30 15.48
CA SER A 117 -4.81 9.57 14.08
C SER A 117 -4.48 8.27 13.31
N LYS A 118 -5.36 7.88 12.39
CA LYS A 118 -5.14 6.78 11.42
C LYS A 118 -4.27 7.18 10.23
N SER A 119 -3.48 8.25 10.35
CA SER A 119 -2.65 8.77 9.27
C SER A 119 -1.46 7.87 8.93
N VAL A 120 -0.94 8.01 7.71
CA VAL A 120 0.22 7.23 7.24
C VAL A 120 1.22 8.11 6.50
N ILE A 121 2.50 7.75 6.61
CA ILE A 121 3.57 8.36 5.83
C ILE A 121 4.18 7.25 4.98
N TYR A 122 4.08 7.42 3.66
CA TYR A 122 4.70 6.48 2.72
C TYR A 122 6.07 6.97 2.30
N PHE A 123 7.02 6.04 2.27
CA PHE A 123 8.34 6.21 1.71
C PHE A 123 8.60 5.13 0.68
N ASP A 124 9.24 5.51 -0.42
CA ASP A 124 9.79 4.53 -1.34
C ASP A 124 10.94 3.75 -0.69
N PHE A 125 11.19 2.54 -1.16
CA PHE A 125 12.15 1.63 -0.53
C PHE A 125 13.60 2.17 -0.52
N ASP A 126 13.95 3.02 -1.49
CA ASP A 126 15.26 3.66 -1.61
C ASP A 126 15.37 4.98 -0.82
N ALA A 127 14.30 5.41 -0.15
CA ALA A 127 14.32 6.60 0.68
C ALA A 127 15.28 6.43 1.87
N LYS A 128 16.26 7.34 1.96
CA LYS A 128 17.21 7.37 3.07
C LYS A 128 16.69 8.27 4.18
N ILE A 129 16.36 7.66 5.32
CA ILE A 129 15.95 8.36 6.54
C ILE A 129 17.13 8.33 7.50
N GLU A 130 17.81 9.48 7.65
CA GLU A 130 19.03 9.62 8.45
C GLU A 130 18.75 10.10 9.88
N GLY A 131 17.55 10.63 10.16
CA GLY A 131 17.15 11.14 11.47
C GLY A 131 15.66 10.94 11.74
N LYS A 132 15.23 11.24 12.97
CA LYS A 132 13.81 11.19 13.34
C LYS A 132 13.01 12.21 12.52
N ILE A 133 11.88 11.79 11.96
CA ILE A 133 10.93 12.56 11.15
C ILE A 133 10.24 13.64 12.00
N GLY A 134 9.94 13.34 13.28
CA GLY A 134 9.22 14.25 14.17
C GLY A 134 7.76 14.45 13.77
N GLU A 135 7.19 15.59 14.17
CA GLU A 135 5.83 15.97 13.78
C GLU A 135 5.85 16.72 12.45
N LEU A 136 4.91 16.36 11.56
CA LEU A 136 4.77 17.01 10.26
C LEU A 136 3.51 17.86 10.24
N ASN A 137 3.66 19.14 9.89
CA ASN A 137 2.54 20.05 9.67
C ASN A 137 2.30 20.21 8.17
N ALA A 138 1.21 19.60 7.69
CA ALA A 138 0.81 19.57 6.30
C ALA A 138 -0.47 20.40 6.09
N PRO A 139 -0.52 21.32 5.10
CA PRO A 139 -1.78 21.93 4.70
C PRO A 139 -2.79 20.85 4.29
N LEU A 140 -3.98 20.85 4.91
CA LEU A 140 -5.02 19.85 4.68
C LEU A 140 -4.62 18.39 5.02
N GLY A 141 -3.53 18.18 5.77
CA GLY A 141 -3.03 16.84 6.09
C GLY A 141 -2.31 16.13 4.95
N ILE A 142 -2.12 16.75 3.78
CA ILE A 142 -1.52 16.06 2.62
C ILE A 142 -0.23 16.76 2.20
N LEU A 143 0.84 15.99 2.05
CA LEU A 143 2.10 16.42 1.44
C LEU A 143 2.48 15.42 0.35
N ALA A 144 2.61 15.88 -0.88
CA ALA A 144 3.12 15.03 -1.96
C ALA A 144 4.45 15.60 -2.44
N SER A 145 5.47 14.75 -2.55
CA SER A 145 6.73 15.12 -3.18
C SER A 145 6.86 14.41 -4.52
N ARG A 146 7.27 15.16 -5.54
CA ARG A 146 7.79 14.58 -6.78
C ARG A 146 9.30 14.48 -6.64
N THR A 147 9.82 13.26 -6.50
CA THR A 147 11.23 13.01 -6.77
C THR A 147 11.45 13.12 -8.29
N LYS A 148 12.00 14.27 -8.73
CA LYS A 148 12.56 14.44 -10.08
C LYS A 148 14.00 13.93 -10.07
N ASP A 149 14.21 12.62 -10.04
CA ASP A 149 15.51 12.05 -10.40
C ASP A 149 15.30 10.80 -11.25
N VAL A 150 15.35 11.01 -12.57
CA VAL A 150 15.38 9.94 -13.57
C VAL A 150 16.79 9.38 -13.59
N VAL A 151 17.05 8.33 -12.81
CA VAL A 151 18.27 7.54 -12.99
C VAL A 151 18.13 6.76 -14.30
N HIS A 152 18.84 7.20 -15.34
CA HIS A 152 19.01 6.44 -16.58
C HIS A 152 19.80 5.17 -16.30
N SER A 153 19.09 4.08 -16.02
CA SER A 153 19.60 2.72 -16.06
C SER A 153 18.68 1.91 -16.97
N SER A 154 19.25 1.35 -18.03
CA SER A 154 18.60 0.92 -19.27
C SER A 154 17.75 -0.34 -19.17
N LYS A 155 17.10 -0.66 -18.04
CA LYS A 155 16.20 -1.81 -17.95
C LYS A 155 14.87 -1.63 -17.24
N TYR A 156 14.68 -0.67 -16.34
CA TYR A 156 13.35 -0.41 -15.76
C TYR A 156 13.21 1.07 -15.40
N LYS A 157 12.28 1.77 -16.05
CA LYS A 157 11.84 3.10 -15.61
C LYS A 157 10.79 2.88 -14.52
N ILE A 158 11.19 3.01 -13.26
CA ILE A 158 10.24 3.13 -12.15
C ILE A 158 10.14 4.63 -11.84
N VAL A 159 8.98 5.21 -12.11
CA VAL A 159 8.65 6.55 -11.65
C VAL A 159 8.21 6.38 -10.20
N LEU A 160 9.05 6.78 -9.25
CA LEU A 160 8.66 6.85 -7.85
C LEU A 160 7.79 8.08 -7.61
N LEU A 161 6.69 7.89 -6.90
CA LEU A 161 5.79 8.94 -6.45
C LEU A 161 5.72 8.87 -4.93
N LEU A 162 6.35 9.84 -4.25
CA LEU A 162 6.25 9.97 -2.80
C LEU A 162 4.92 10.65 -2.46
N LEU A 163 3.92 9.87 -2.08
CA LEU A 163 2.61 10.38 -1.66
C LEU A 163 2.49 10.25 -0.13
N ILE A 164 2.60 11.34 0.63
CA ILE A 164 2.32 11.36 2.07
C ILE A 164 0.86 11.78 2.25
N VAL A 165 -0.01 10.84 2.62
CA VAL A 165 -1.42 11.11 2.92
C VAL A 165 -1.63 10.96 4.43
N LEU A 166 -1.64 12.07 5.17
CA LEU A 166 -2.22 12.07 6.51
C LEU A 166 -3.72 12.34 6.39
N VAL A 167 -4.54 11.31 6.55
CA VAL A 167 -5.98 11.51 6.80
C VAL A 167 -6.15 11.84 8.27
N ILE A 168 -6.47 13.11 8.56
CA ILE A 168 -7.00 13.55 9.86
C ILE A 168 -8.51 13.70 9.66
N LEU A 169 -9.30 12.88 10.37
CA LEU A 169 -10.74 13.09 10.57
C LEU A 169 -10.97 13.61 11.99
#